data_AF-A0A935S8V6-F1
#
_entry.id   AF-A0A935S8V6-F1
#
_cell.length_a   1.000
_cell.length_b   1.000
_cell.length_c   1.000
_cell.angle_alpha   90.00
_cell.angle_beta   90.00
_cell.angle_gamma   90.00
#
_symmetry.space_group_name_H-M   'P 1'
#
loop_
_entity.id
_entity.type
_entity.pdbx_description
1 polymer ?
#
loop_
_entity_poly.entity_id
_entity_poly.type
_entity_poly.pdbx_seq_one_letter_code
_entity_poly.pdbx_strand_id
1 'polypeptide(L)'
;MIPEIFDIANGKVVVNENVLLIPELKAVHDEYKDPILALSFLHYKYDPKSPYCNTPEDDKEEIIMMDFPGDYTLEDEVMIKAIEKMESFMVSPTYRYYL
;
A
#
# COMPACT_ATOMS: atom_id res chain seq x y z
N MET A 1 5.41 8.19 17.36
CA MET A 1 5.10 8.76 16.03
C MET A 1 5.30 7.62 15.06
N ILE A 2 4.24 7.14 14.41
CA ILE A 2 4.39 6.13 13.35
C ILE A 2 4.89 6.90 12.12
N PRO A 3 6.01 6.51 11.50
CA PRO A 3 6.51 7.20 10.31
C PRO A 3 5.49 7.12 9.17
N GLU A 4 5.10 8.26 8.60
CA GLU A 4 4.23 8.30 7.43
C GLU A 4 5.10 8.07 6.19
N ILE A 5 4.86 6.95 5.49
CA ILE A 5 5.57 6.59 4.26
C ILE A 5 5.04 7.44 3.09
N PHE A 6 3.72 7.64 3.07
CA PHE A 6 3.01 8.34 2.01
C PHE A 6 2.52 9.71 2.50
N ASP A 7 2.66 10.73 1.66
CA ASP A 7 2.04 12.03 1.89
C ASP A 7 0.70 12.10 1.14
N ILE A 8 -0.31 12.71 1.76
CA ILE A 8 -1.61 12.96 1.14
C ILE A 8 -1.70 14.46 0.81
N ALA A 9 -1.89 14.79 -0.47
CA ALA A 9 -2.26 16.14 -0.90
C ALA A 9 -3.60 16.11 -1.63
N ASN A 10 -4.55 16.94 -1.19
CA ASN A 10 -5.90 17.03 -1.78
C ASN A 10 -6.64 15.68 -1.87
N GLY A 11 -6.46 14.82 -0.86
CA GLY A 11 -7.11 13.50 -0.81
C GLY A 11 -6.48 12.43 -1.72
N LYS A 12 -5.33 12.73 -2.34
CA LYS A 12 -4.59 11.79 -3.18
C LYS A 12 -3.21 11.52 -2.60
N VAL A 13 -2.75 10.28 -2.73
CA VAL A 13 -1.37 9.91 -2.40
C VAL A 13 -0.42 10.62 -3.35
N VAL A 14 0.59 11.28 -2.80
CA VAL A 14 1.67 11.93 -3.55
C VAL A 14 2.92 11.09 -3.44
N VAL A 15 3.57 10.88 -4.59
CA VAL A 15 4.89 10.25 -4.64
C VAL A 15 5.90 11.22 -4.00
N ASN A 16 6.41 10.87 -2.83
CA ASN A 16 7.44 11.60 -2.12
C ASN A 16 8.79 10.85 -2.19
N GLU A 17 9.84 11.42 -1.60
CA GLU A 17 11.17 10.79 -1.59
C GLU A 17 11.15 9.44 -0.86
N ASN A 18 10.32 9.25 0.17
CA ASN A 18 10.24 8.01 0.92
C ASN A 18 9.74 6.84 0.05
N VAL A 19 8.75 7.10 -0.82
CA VAL A 19 8.26 6.12 -1.81
C VAL A 19 9.38 5.71 -2.77
N LEU A 20 10.21 6.67 -3.22
CA LEU A 20 11.31 6.41 -4.15
C LEU A 20 12.54 5.76 -3.50
N LEU A 21 12.71 5.89 -2.18
CA LEU A 21 13.81 5.29 -1.42
C LEU A 21 13.57 3.82 -1.07
N ILE A 22 12.31 3.38 -1.01
CA ILE A 22 11.95 1.98 -0.77
C ILE A 22 11.93 1.25 -2.13
N PRO A 23 12.82 0.26 -2.37
CA PRO A 23 12.96 -0.38 -3.68
C PRO A 23 11.67 -0.99 -4.22
N GLU A 24 10.87 -1.59 -3.34
CA GLU A 24 9.62 -2.26 -3.71
C GLU A 24 8.54 -1.26 -4.13
N LEU A 25 8.45 -0.11 -3.44
CA LEU A 25 7.51 0.97 -3.81
C LEU A 25 7.98 1.71 -5.07
N LYS A 26 9.29 1.86 -5.24
CA LYS A 26 9.87 2.39 -6.48
C LYS A 26 9.59 1.48 -7.67
N ALA A 27 9.66 0.16 -7.50
CA ALA A 27 9.34 -0.78 -8.58
C ALA A 27 7.88 -0.65 -9.04
N VAL A 28 6.94 -0.50 -8.09
CA VAL A 28 5.53 -0.20 -8.40
C VAL A 28 5.39 1.14 -9.14
N HIS A 29 6.15 2.17 -8.71
CA HIS A 29 6.16 3.46 -9.37
C HIS A 29 6.63 3.39 -10.83
N ASP A 30 7.67 2.59 -11.10
CA ASP A 30 8.34 2.53 -12.40
C ASP A 30 7.62 1.59 -13.39
N GLU A 31 6.88 0.58 -12.90
CA GLU A 31 6.18 -0.41 -13.73
C GLU A 31 4.83 0.13 -14.27
N TYR A 32 4.04 0.76 -13.40
CA TYR A 32 2.68 1.18 -13.74
C TYR A 32 2.64 2.57 -14.40
N LYS A 33 1.79 2.74 -15.42
CA LYS A 33 1.57 4.04 -16.09
C LYS A 33 0.95 5.09 -15.17
N ASP A 34 0.06 4.64 -14.28
CA ASP A 34 -0.54 5.49 -13.24
C ASP A 34 -0.22 4.90 -11.85
N PRO A 35 0.98 5.16 -11.33
CA PRO A 35 1.42 4.57 -10.07
C PRO A 35 0.66 5.12 -8.86
N ILE A 36 -0.01 6.26 -9.00
CA ILE A 36 -0.74 6.89 -7.89
C ILE A 36 -1.85 5.98 -7.39
N LEU A 37 -2.56 5.29 -8.28
CA LEU A 37 -3.65 4.40 -7.92
C LEU A 37 -3.14 3.14 -7.20
N ALA A 38 -2.09 2.53 -7.73
CA ALA A 38 -1.41 1.39 -7.12
C ALA A 38 -0.84 1.73 -5.72
N LEU A 39 -0.20 2.89 -5.59
CA LEU A 39 0.34 3.37 -4.32
C LEU A 39 -0.77 3.79 -3.34
N SER A 40 -1.90 4.30 -3.85
CA SER A 40 -3.08 4.59 -3.02
C SER A 40 -3.65 3.32 -2.41
N PHE A 41 -3.74 2.24 -3.20
CA PHE A 41 -4.15 0.94 -2.67
C PHE A 41 -3.27 0.47 -1.51
N LEU A 42 -1.94 0.50 -1.70
CA LEU A 42 -0.98 0.12 -0.66
C LEU A 42 -1.10 1.01 0.59
N HIS A 43 -1.25 2.32 0.40
CA HIS A 43 -1.41 3.24 1.51
C HIS A 43 -2.70 2.97 2.29
N TYR A 44 -3.85 2.93 1.62
CA TYR A 44 -5.15 2.76 2.28
C TYR A 44 -5.37 1.35 2.85
N LYS A 45 -4.70 0.33 2.33
CA LYS A 45 -4.76 -1.02 2.90
C LYS A 45 -4.04 -1.11 4.25
N TYR A 46 -2.87 -0.47 4.37
CA TYR A 46 -1.97 -0.66 5.52
C TYR A 46 -1.90 0.53 6.49
N ASP A 47 -2.38 1.72 6.13
CA ASP A 47 -2.41 2.85 7.06
C ASP A 47 -3.43 2.59 8.20
N PRO A 48 -3.00 2.58 9.49
CA PRO A 48 -3.91 2.48 10.63
C PRO A 48 -5.01 3.56 10.66
N LYS A 49 -4.76 4.72 10.05
CA LYS A 49 -5.70 5.85 10.00
C LYS A 49 -6.60 5.82 8.76
N SER A 50 -6.45 4.81 7.91
CA SER A 50 -7.24 4.64 6.69
C SER A 50 -8.74 4.57 6.99
N PRO A 51 -9.61 5.11 6.10
CA PRO A 51 -11.06 4.90 6.19
C PRO A 51 -11.47 3.43 6.23
N TYR A 52 -10.64 2.54 5.66
CA TYR A 52 -10.88 1.10 5.60
C TYR A 52 -10.33 0.34 6.82
N CYS A 53 -9.85 1.03 7.86
CA CYS A 53 -9.21 0.37 9.01
C CYS A 53 -10.12 -0.65 9.72
N ASN A 54 -11.43 -0.41 9.72
CA ASN A 54 -12.45 -1.29 10.34
C ASN A 54 -13.13 -2.24 9.35
N THR A 55 -12.73 -2.23 8.08
CA THR A 55 -13.27 -3.14 7.06
C THR A 55 -12.67 -4.54 7.26
N PRO A 56 -13.47 -5.63 7.14
CA PRO A 56 -12.97 -7.01 7.15
C PRO A 56 -11.83 -7.19 6.14
N GLU A 57 -10.78 -7.94 6.47
CA GLU A 57 -9.61 -8.10 5.60
C GLU A 57 -9.99 -8.70 4.24
N ASP A 58 -10.86 -9.71 4.22
CA ASP A 58 -11.36 -10.36 3.01
C ASP A 58 -12.04 -9.38 2.03
N ASP A 59 -12.78 -8.39 2.56
CA ASP A 59 -13.49 -7.40 1.75
C ASP A 59 -12.64 -6.16 1.45
N LYS A 60 -11.59 -5.92 2.24
CA LYS A 60 -10.80 -4.69 2.20
C LYS A 60 -10.09 -4.52 0.87
N GLU A 61 -9.54 -5.60 0.33
CA GLU A 61 -8.85 -5.56 -0.96
C GLU A 61 -9.81 -5.20 -2.10
N GLU A 62 -10.96 -5.89 -2.18
CA GLU A 62 -11.96 -5.65 -3.22
C GLU A 62 -12.51 -4.22 -3.15
N ILE A 63 -12.85 -3.74 -1.95
CA ILE A 63 -13.40 -2.38 -1.76
C ILE A 63 -12.38 -1.32 -2.18
N ILE A 64 -11.12 -1.45 -1.76
CA ILE A 64 -10.08 -0.47 -2.11
C ILE A 64 -9.79 -0.50 -3.62
N MET A 65 -9.77 -1.68 -4.26
CA MET A 65 -9.62 -1.77 -5.73
C MET A 65 -10.79 -1.13 -6.47
N MET A 66 -12.01 -1.21 -5.94
CA MET A 66 -13.18 -0.54 -6.53
C MET A 66 -13.09 0.99 -6.42
N ASP A 67 -12.60 1.50 -5.30
CA ASP A 67 -12.47 2.95 -5.05
C ASP A 67 -11.25 3.56 -5.77
N PHE A 68 -10.20 2.78 -5.99
CA PHE A 68 -8.99 3.17 -6.72
C PHE A 68 -8.78 2.29 -7.97
N PRO A 69 -9.67 2.39 -8.98
CA PRO A 69 -9.58 1.55 -10.17
C PRO A 69 -8.38 1.96 -11.02
N GLY A 70 -7.29 1.21 -10.93
CA GLY A 70 -6.05 1.46 -11.67
C GLY A 70 -5.68 0.34 -12.63
N ASP A 71 -4.68 0.61 -13.47
CA ASP A 71 -4.06 -0.38 -14.37
C ASP A 71 -2.98 -1.15 -13.60
N TYR A 72 -3.37 -1.80 -12.50
CA TYR A 72 -2.51 -2.63 -11.67
C TYR A 72 -3.25 -3.91 -11.28
N THR A 73 -2.51 -5.01 -11.08
CA THR A 73 -3.06 -6.25 -10.50
C THR A 73 -2.31 -6.63 -9.24
N LEU A 74 -3.03 -7.25 -8.30
CA LEU A 74 -2.44 -7.79 -7.07
C LEU A 74 -1.58 -9.03 -7.33
N GLU A 75 -1.67 -9.61 -8.54
CA GLU A 75 -0.92 -10.79 -8.96
C GLU A 75 0.44 -10.44 -9.61
N ASP A 76 0.70 -9.17 -9.90
CA ASP A 76 1.97 -8.75 -10.50
C ASP A 76 3.10 -8.90 -9.50
N GLU A 77 4.27 -9.35 -9.98
CA GLU A 77 5.44 -9.56 -9.13
C GLU A 77 5.86 -8.30 -8.36
N VAL A 78 5.75 -7.11 -8.99
CA VAL A 78 6.06 -5.83 -8.34
C VAL A 78 5.08 -5.50 -7.22
N MET A 79 3.79 -5.81 -7.41
CA MET A 79 2.76 -5.53 -6.42
C MET A 79 2.83 -6.52 -5.25
N ILE A 80 3.03 -7.81 -5.53
CA ILE A 80 3.24 -8.84 -4.51
C ILE A 80 4.40 -8.44 -3.59
N LYS A 81 5.55 -8.07 -4.16
CA LYS A 81 6.72 -7.63 -3.37
C LYS A 81 6.44 -6.39 -2.54
N ALA A 82 5.66 -5.43 -3.06
CA ALA A 82 5.28 -4.24 -2.32
C ALA A 82 4.31 -4.56 -1.17
N ILE A 83 3.35 -5.46 -1.39
CA ILE A 83 2.42 -5.96 -0.36
C ILE A 83 3.20 -6.65 0.76
N GLU A 84 4.06 -7.61 0.44
CA GLU A 84 4.92 -8.30 1.42
C GLU A 84 5.76 -7.32 2.23
N LYS A 85 6.31 -6.30 1.56
CA LYS A 85 7.11 -5.26 2.20
C LYS A 85 6.26 -4.44 3.18
N MET A 86 5.07 -4.04 2.79
CA MET A 86 4.16 -3.26 3.64
C MET A 86 3.64 -4.08 4.82
N GLU A 87 3.26 -5.35 4.62
CA GLU A 87 2.90 -6.28 5.69
C GLU A 87 4.05 -6.45 6.69
N SER A 88 5.29 -6.47 6.19
CA SER A 88 6.46 -6.61 7.04
C SER A 88 6.61 -5.46 8.05
N PHE A 89 6.10 -4.27 7.72
CA PHE A 89 6.11 -3.10 8.61
C PHE A 89 5.00 -3.15 9.66
N MET A 90 3.87 -3.76 9.32
CA MET A 90 2.71 -3.86 10.22
C MET A 90 2.87 -4.96 11.26
N VAL A 91 3.57 -6.04 10.89
CA VAL A 91 3.71 -7.22 11.75
C VAL A 91 5.06 -7.27 12.45
N SER A 92 5.03 -7.13 13.78
CA SER A 92 6.23 -7.31 14.61
C SER A 92 6.72 -8.77 14.60
N PRO A 93 8.04 -9.02 14.78
CA PRO A 93 8.58 -10.39 14.87
C PRO A 93 7.90 -11.24 15.94
N THR A 94 7.53 -10.63 17.07
CA THR A 94 6.82 -11.30 18.16
C THR A 94 5.41 -11.73 17.73
N TYR A 95 4.69 -10.89 16.99
CA TYR A 95 3.35 -11.24 16.51
C TYR A 95 3.40 -12.35 15.45
N ARG A 96 4.38 -12.35 14.55
CA ARG A 96 4.57 -13.44 13.56
C ARG A 96 4.78 -14.80 14.20
N TYR A 97 5.33 -14.85 15.42
CA TYR A 97 5.52 -16.10 16.13
C TYR A 97 4.21 -16.72 16.67
N TYR A 98 3.15 -15.90 16.82
CA TYR A 98 1.85 -16.33 17.35
C TYR A 98 0.77 -16.53 16.27
N LEU A 99 1.02 -16.11 15.03
CA LEU A 99 0.23 -16.46 13.84
C LEU A 99 0.53 -17.90 13.41
#